data_AF-A0A3N0Z058-F1
#
_entry.id   AF-A0A3N0Z058-F1
#
_cell.length_a   1.000
_cell.length_b   1.000
_cell.length_c   1.000
_cell.angle_alpha   90.00
_cell.angle_beta   90.00
_cell.angle_gamma   90.00
#
_symmetry.space_group_name_H-M   'P 1'
#
loop_
_entity.id
_entity.type
_entity.pdbx_description
1 polymer ?
#
loop_
_entity_poly.entity_id
_entity_poly.type
_entity_poly.pdbx_seq_one_letter_code
_entity_poly.pdbx_strand_id
1 'polypeptide(L)'
;METTSKLPDHPTTAAVPEPPALPVTATEAVPEFMEVIPEVTTYTFLFLPAVSSLFSFFFFLNGGNRKHMGLDITCSDGNTVYAPFDVKLNGRSIPYSQNNAINDGINLSGQGLCFKLFYVKPDRYSGTLKKGQRIGRMLPMQRVYPGITSHVHVQMCDRSDPTKYF
;
A
#
# COMPACT_ATOMS: atom_id res chain seq x y z
N MET A 1 70.74 -11.15 13.34
CA MET A 1 69.53 -11.93 13.69
C MET A 1 68.58 -11.75 12.53
N GLU A 2 68.67 -12.69 11.60
CA GLU A 2 68.15 -12.61 10.24
C GLU A 2 67.19 -13.79 10.10
N THR A 3 65.90 -13.50 10.02
CA THR A 3 64.83 -14.50 9.97
C THR A 3 64.51 -14.85 8.53
N THR A 4 65.10 -15.94 8.04
CA THR A 4 64.77 -16.57 6.76
C THR A 4 63.65 -17.59 6.96
N SER A 5 62.39 -17.17 6.83
CA SER A 5 61.26 -18.09 6.73
C SER A 5 61.08 -18.52 5.27
N LYS A 6 61.54 -19.74 4.98
CA LYS A 6 61.42 -20.43 3.70
C LYS A 6 59.97 -20.79 3.41
N LEU A 7 59.50 -20.39 2.23
CA LEU A 7 58.19 -20.67 1.64
C LEU A 7 58.04 -22.17 1.33
N PRO A 8 56.89 -22.81 1.65
CA PRO A 8 56.55 -24.11 1.06
C PRO A 8 55.67 -23.96 -0.20
N ASP A 9 55.91 -24.90 -1.11
CA ASP A 9 55.44 -24.96 -2.50
C ASP A 9 53.92 -25.04 -2.69
N HIS A 10 53.50 -24.43 -3.80
CA HIS A 10 52.18 -24.47 -4.43
C HIS A 10 51.71 -25.91 -4.72
N PRO A 11 50.44 -26.26 -4.41
CA PRO A 11 49.70 -27.23 -5.20
C PRO A 11 48.96 -26.55 -6.35
N THR A 12 49.06 -27.19 -7.50
CA THR A 12 48.47 -26.89 -8.80
C THR A 12 46.93 -26.89 -8.79
N THR A 13 46.39 -25.88 -9.45
CA THR A 13 45.07 -25.73 -10.11
C THR A 13 44.12 -26.93 -10.07
N ALA A 14 43.02 -26.80 -9.32
CA ALA A 14 41.77 -27.49 -9.63
C ALA A 14 40.82 -26.48 -10.28
N ALA A 15 40.60 -26.66 -11.59
CA ALA A 15 39.65 -25.87 -12.36
C ALA A 15 38.22 -26.15 -11.83
N VAL A 16 37.52 -25.09 -11.43
CA VAL A 16 36.08 -25.15 -11.16
C VAL A 16 35.37 -25.32 -12.50
N PRO A 17 34.49 -26.32 -12.68
CA PRO A 17 33.68 -26.41 -13.89
C PRO A 17 32.75 -25.19 -13.97
N GLU A 18 32.91 -24.44 -15.04
CA GLU A 18 32.06 -23.32 -15.44
C GLU A 18 30.62 -23.83 -15.63
N PRO A 19 29.59 -23.17 -15.06
CA PRO A 19 28.21 -23.58 -15.27
C PRO A 19 27.84 -23.45 -16.76
N PRO A 20 27.08 -24.39 -17.34
CA PRO A 20 26.67 -24.29 -18.73
C PRO A 20 25.83 -23.04 -18.95
N ALA A 21 26.29 -22.19 -19.88
CA ALA A 21 25.56 -21.05 -20.38
C ALA A 21 24.21 -21.52 -20.94
N LEU A 22 23.11 -21.03 -20.35
CA LEU A 22 21.79 -21.23 -20.92
C LEU A 22 21.65 -20.42 -22.21
N PRO A 23 21.07 -20.99 -23.27
CA PRO A 23 20.94 -20.32 -24.55
C PRO A 23 20.01 -19.10 -24.44
N VAL A 24 20.53 -17.98 -24.89
CA VAL A 24 19.79 -16.76 -25.18
C VAL A 24 19.03 -17.01 -26.49
N THR A 25 17.71 -17.13 -26.42
CA THR A 25 16.84 -16.89 -27.57
C THR A 25 15.99 -15.66 -27.28
N ALA A 26 16.41 -14.57 -27.92
CA ALA A 26 15.61 -13.38 -28.09
C ALA A 26 14.38 -13.71 -28.96
N THR A 27 13.22 -13.27 -28.53
CA THR A 27 12.21 -12.74 -29.46
C THR A 27 11.56 -11.58 -28.73
N GLU A 28 11.97 -10.39 -29.15
CA GLU A 28 11.24 -9.16 -28.91
C GLU A 28 9.80 -9.35 -29.40
N ALA A 29 8.86 -9.19 -28.49
CA ALA A 29 7.52 -8.78 -28.84
C ALA A 29 7.26 -7.52 -28.01
N VAL A 30 7.63 -6.39 -28.60
CA VAL A 30 7.10 -5.08 -28.24
C VAL A 30 5.68 -5.06 -28.78
N PRO A 31 4.61 -4.98 -27.96
CA PRO A 31 3.39 -4.41 -28.46
C PRO A 31 3.59 -2.90 -28.46
N GLU A 32 3.99 -2.39 -29.62
CA GLU A 32 3.67 -1.03 -30.04
C GLU A 32 2.16 -0.79 -29.88
N PHE A 33 1.84 0.46 -29.56
CA PHE A 33 0.50 1.03 -29.63
C PHE A 33 -0.54 0.47 -28.65
N MET A 34 -0.51 1.00 -27.42
CA MET A 34 -1.79 1.28 -26.75
C MET A 34 -2.13 2.74 -27.04
N GLU A 35 -2.94 2.91 -28.08
CA GLU A 35 -3.63 4.14 -28.40
C GLU A 35 -4.26 4.71 -27.12
N VAL A 36 -3.95 5.97 -26.84
CA VAL A 36 -4.65 6.79 -25.87
C VAL A 36 -6.08 6.97 -26.39
N ILE A 37 -7.00 6.14 -25.93
CA ILE A 37 -8.43 6.38 -26.07
C ILE A 37 -8.90 6.98 -24.73
N PRO A 38 -9.19 8.28 -24.65
CA PRO A 38 -9.81 8.84 -23.47
C PRO A 38 -11.28 8.44 -23.47
N GLU A 39 -11.65 7.48 -22.63
CA GLU A 39 -12.91 7.46 -21.86
C GLU A 39 -13.10 6.10 -21.15
N VAL A 40 -13.11 6.17 -19.81
CA VAL A 40 -13.78 5.25 -18.88
C VAL A 40 -13.50 3.74 -19.04
N THR A 41 -12.36 3.26 -18.54
CA THR A 41 -12.10 1.81 -18.41
C THR A 41 -12.61 1.27 -17.07
N THR A 42 -13.82 0.71 -17.06
CA THR A 42 -14.30 -0.15 -15.96
C THR A 42 -13.63 -1.52 -16.04
N TYR A 43 -12.83 -1.90 -15.04
CA TYR A 43 -12.29 -3.25 -14.90
C TYR A 43 -13.28 -4.15 -14.14
N THR A 44 -14.01 -4.98 -14.88
CA THR A 44 -14.90 -6.01 -14.31
C THR A 44 -14.09 -7.27 -14.00
N PHE A 45 -13.67 -7.43 -12.74
CA PHE A 45 -13.13 -8.71 -12.27
C PHE A 45 -14.29 -9.68 -11.97
N LEU A 46 -14.37 -10.77 -12.73
CA LEU A 46 -15.24 -11.90 -12.43
C LEU A 46 -14.68 -12.67 -11.23
N PHE A 47 -15.26 -12.45 -10.04
CA PHE A 47 -15.04 -13.28 -8.86
C PHE A 47 -16.37 -13.87 -8.37
N LEU A 48 -16.31 -15.16 -8.04
CA LEU A 48 -17.37 -16.02 -7.52
C LEU A 48 -18.18 -15.38 -6.38
N PRO A 49 -19.49 -15.67 -6.27
CA PRO A 49 -20.38 -14.97 -5.36
C PRO A 49 -20.24 -15.49 -3.93
N ALA A 50 -19.46 -14.80 -3.10
CA ALA A 50 -19.71 -14.71 -1.67
C ALA A 50 -18.96 -13.49 -1.11
N VAL A 51 -19.70 -12.55 -0.52
CA VAL A 51 -19.28 -11.27 0.09
C VAL A 51 -18.79 -10.18 -0.88
N SER A 52 -19.70 -9.75 -1.75
CA SER A 52 -19.60 -8.53 -2.55
C SER A 52 -19.64 -7.27 -1.68
N SER A 53 -18.50 -6.89 -1.10
CA SER A 53 -18.23 -5.49 -0.76
C SER A 53 -17.35 -4.94 -1.87
N LEU A 54 -17.98 -4.43 -2.93
CA LEU A 54 -17.32 -3.76 -4.05
C LEU A 54 -16.54 -2.56 -3.52
N PHE A 55 -15.22 -2.71 -3.35
CA PHE A 55 -14.31 -1.58 -3.19
C PHE A 55 -14.08 -0.99 -4.58
N SER A 56 -14.90 0.00 -4.97
CA SER A 56 -14.59 0.84 -6.13
C SER A 56 -13.52 1.85 -5.71
N PHE A 57 -12.26 1.57 -6.03
CA PHE A 57 -11.16 2.52 -5.84
C PHE A 57 -11.33 3.70 -6.80
N PHE A 58 -11.86 4.83 -6.30
CA PHE A 58 -11.80 6.10 -7.03
C PHE A 58 -10.76 6.98 -6.36
N PHE A 59 -9.72 7.32 -7.13
CA PHE A 59 -8.66 8.22 -6.71
C PHE A 59 -9.16 9.66 -6.80
N PHE A 60 -9.37 10.33 -5.67
CA PHE A 60 -9.65 11.77 -5.65
C PHE A 60 -8.35 12.54 -5.54
N LEU A 61 -7.93 13.17 -6.64
CA LEU A 61 -6.83 14.14 -6.64
C LEU A 61 -7.42 15.56 -6.59
N ASN A 62 -7.16 16.25 -5.48
CA ASN A 62 -7.36 17.70 -5.24
C ASN A 62 -8.79 18.26 -5.25
N GLY A 63 -9.29 18.62 -4.05
CA GLY A 63 -10.48 19.46 -3.86
C GLY A 63 -10.21 20.88 -3.32
N GLY A 64 -8.95 21.34 -3.24
CA GLY A 64 -8.62 22.67 -2.69
C GLY A 64 -7.20 23.18 -2.96
N ASN A 65 -6.90 24.40 -2.51
CA ASN A 65 -5.62 25.11 -2.75
C ASN A 65 -4.39 24.50 -2.06
N ARG A 66 -4.54 23.37 -1.35
CA ARG A 66 -3.45 22.66 -0.69
C ARG A 66 -3.24 21.31 -1.35
N LYS A 67 -1.97 20.95 -1.55
CA LYS A 67 -1.58 19.62 -2.02
C LYS A 67 -2.19 18.56 -1.11
N HIS A 68 -2.97 17.66 -1.69
CA HIS A 68 -3.46 16.46 -1.02
C HIS A 68 -2.28 15.51 -0.77
N MET A 69 -2.04 15.17 0.50
CA MET A 69 -0.84 14.45 0.95
C MET A 69 -1.16 12.97 1.25
N GLY A 70 -2.10 12.40 0.50
CA GLY A 70 -2.57 11.04 0.73
C GLY A 70 -3.38 10.53 -0.46
N LEU A 71 -3.99 9.37 -0.25
CA LEU A 71 -4.87 8.70 -1.20
C LEU A 71 -6.25 8.54 -0.55
N ASP A 72 -7.28 8.96 -1.24
CA ASP A 72 -8.66 8.75 -0.82
C ASP A 72 -9.22 7.51 -1.51
N ILE A 73 -9.64 6.52 -0.72
CA ILE A 73 -10.26 5.28 -1.20
C ILE A 73 -11.74 5.33 -0.85
N THR A 74 -12.61 5.28 -1.86
CA THR A 74 -14.07 5.30 -1.68
C THR A 74 -14.52 4.28 -0.64
N CYS A 75 -15.30 4.75 0.33
CA CYS A 75 -15.87 3.93 1.39
C CYS A 75 -17.11 4.63 1.92
N SER A 76 -18.27 3.99 1.78
CA SER A 76 -19.53 4.56 2.29
C SER A 76 -19.48 4.70 3.81
N ASP A 77 -20.14 5.73 4.33
CA ASP A 77 -20.31 5.96 5.76
C ASP A 77 -20.81 4.70 6.46
N GLY A 78 -20.17 4.31 7.57
CA GLY A 78 -20.54 3.13 8.35
C GLY A 78 -20.02 1.78 7.81
N ASN A 79 -19.47 1.72 6.59
CA ASN A 79 -18.93 0.48 6.04
C ASN A 79 -17.76 -0.05 6.87
N THR A 80 -17.57 -1.37 6.81
CA THR A 80 -16.45 -2.04 7.47
C THR A 80 -15.16 -1.80 6.71
N VAL A 81 -14.11 -1.42 7.42
CA VAL A 81 -12.76 -1.24 6.88
C VAL A 81 -11.91 -2.43 7.30
N TYR A 82 -11.24 -3.06 6.33
CA TYR A 82 -10.42 -4.25 6.54
C TYR A 82 -8.93 -3.95 6.34
N ALA A 83 -8.08 -4.76 6.96
CA ALA A 83 -6.64 -4.69 6.80
C ALA A 83 -6.24 -5.18 5.39
N PRO A 84 -5.57 -4.35 4.57
CA PRO A 84 -5.20 -4.74 3.20
C PRO A 84 -4.05 -5.76 3.17
N PHE A 85 -3.27 -5.81 4.24
CA PHE A 85 -2.21 -6.77 4.52
C PHE A 85 -2.01 -6.92 6.02
N ASP A 86 -1.04 -7.75 6.43
CA ASP A 86 -0.67 -7.91 7.84
C ASP A 86 -0.10 -6.59 8.41
N VAL A 87 -0.77 -6.06 9.42
CA VAL A 87 -0.46 -4.76 10.03
C VAL A 87 -0.34 -4.82 11.54
N LYS A 88 0.49 -3.95 12.10
CA LYS A 88 0.55 -3.57 13.50
C LYS A 88 -0.19 -2.25 13.70
N LEU A 89 -1.01 -2.19 14.73
CA LEU A 89 -1.69 -0.98 15.17
C LEU A 89 -0.78 -0.21 16.13
N ASN A 90 -0.37 1.00 15.75
CA ASN A 90 0.61 1.84 16.46
C ASN A 90 -0.03 2.96 17.29
N GLY A 91 -1.35 2.96 17.44
CA GLY A 91 -2.07 3.96 18.23
C GLY A 91 -2.94 4.90 17.40
N ARG A 92 -3.74 5.69 18.12
CA ARG A 92 -4.70 6.64 17.58
C ARG A 92 -4.01 7.73 16.74
N SER A 93 -4.64 8.12 15.65
CA SER A 93 -4.21 9.25 14.83
C SER A 93 -5.39 10.20 14.59
N ILE A 94 -5.18 11.49 14.79
CA ILE A 94 -6.23 12.51 14.77
C ILE A 94 -6.01 13.43 13.57
N PRO A 95 -6.92 13.47 12.57
CA PRO A 95 -6.75 14.28 11.36
C PRO A 95 -6.91 15.78 11.59
N TYR A 96 -7.71 16.21 12.57
CA TYR A 96 -8.04 17.61 12.82
C TYR A 96 -7.74 18.04 14.25
N SER A 97 -7.24 19.28 14.41
CA SER A 97 -7.04 19.88 15.74
C SER A 97 -8.35 20.13 16.48
N GLN A 98 -9.42 20.48 15.74
CA GLN A 98 -10.75 20.65 16.28
C GLN A 98 -11.57 19.36 16.15
N ASN A 99 -12.32 19.03 17.20
CA ASN A 99 -13.10 17.80 17.21
C ASN A 99 -14.33 17.91 16.30
N ASN A 100 -14.60 16.85 15.52
CA ASN A 100 -15.78 16.71 14.68
C ASN A 100 -16.16 15.22 14.54
N ALA A 101 -17.25 14.92 13.84
CA ALA A 101 -17.79 13.56 13.74
C ALA A 101 -16.88 12.55 12.99
N ILE A 102 -15.86 13.02 12.27
CA ILE A 102 -14.89 12.20 11.54
C ILE A 102 -13.47 12.30 12.11
N ASN A 103 -13.28 12.90 13.29
CA ASN A 103 -11.96 13.18 13.86
C ASN A 103 -11.37 11.98 14.62
N ASP A 104 -11.24 10.84 13.94
CA ASP A 104 -10.60 9.63 14.46
C ASP A 104 -9.83 8.91 13.35
N GLY A 105 -8.94 8.01 13.75
CA GLY A 105 -8.07 7.31 12.85
C GLY A 105 -7.02 6.47 13.58
N ILE A 106 -6.22 5.74 12.80
CA ILE A 106 -5.27 4.77 13.31
C ILE A 106 -3.93 4.89 12.56
N ASN A 107 -2.82 4.84 13.30
CA ASN A 107 -1.48 4.67 12.75
C ASN A 107 -1.17 3.17 12.63
N LEU A 108 -0.67 2.76 11.49
CA LEU A 108 -0.43 1.38 11.10
C LEU A 108 1.00 1.21 10.56
N SER A 109 1.56 0.03 10.76
CA SER A 109 2.76 -0.39 10.05
C SER A 109 2.70 -1.85 9.63
N GLY A 110 3.32 -2.18 8.51
CA GLY A 110 3.31 -3.53 7.95
C GLY A 110 3.98 -3.55 6.58
N GLN A 111 4.60 -4.67 6.20
CA GLN A 111 5.33 -4.80 4.93
C GLN A 111 6.38 -3.69 4.67
N GLY A 112 7.03 -3.20 5.73
CA GLY A 112 7.99 -2.09 5.62
C GLY A 112 7.36 -0.70 5.44
N LEU A 113 6.03 -0.59 5.47
CA LEU A 113 5.30 0.66 5.35
C LEU A 113 4.89 1.21 6.72
N CYS A 114 4.78 2.53 6.81
CA CYS A 114 4.15 3.26 7.90
C CYS A 114 3.11 4.21 7.31
N PHE A 115 1.86 4.07 7.73
CA PHE A 115 0.75 4.85 7.18
C PHE A 115 -0.35 5.07 8.22
N LYS A 116 -1.23 6.00 7.92
CA LYS A 116 -2.39 6.39 8.74
C LYS A 116 -3.65 6.15 7.92
N LEU A 117 -4.69 5.64 8.57
CA LEU A 117 -6.05 5.68 8.05
C LEU A 117 -6.83 6.71 8.86
N PHE A 118 -7.34 7.74 8.21
CA PHE A 118 -8.25 8.70 8.82
C PHE A 118 -9.69 8.40 8.46
N TYR A 119 -10.58 8.98 9.26
CA TYR A 119 -12.02 8.86 9.13
C TYR A 119 -12.53 7.45 9.42
N VAL A 120 -11.76 6.68 10.19
CA VAL A 120 -12.09 5.32 10.61
C VAL A 120 -12.16 5.29 12.12
N LYS A 121 -13.23 4.69 12.65
CA LYS A 121 -13.31 4.27 14.04
C LYS A 121 -12.76 2.85 14.15
N PRO A 122 -11.50 2.65 14.57
CA PRO A 122 -10.97 1.32 14.72
C PRO A 122 -11.61 0.62 15.94
N ASP A 123 -11.77 -0.69 15.86
CA ASP A 123 -12.31 -1.51 16.96
C ASP A 123 -11.31 -1.56 18.14
N ARG A 124 -10.01 -1.39 17.86
CA ARG A 124 -8.92 -1.26 18.83
C ARG A 124 -7.76 -0.43 18.27
N TYR A 125 -6.95 0.18 19.14
CA TYR A 125 -5.84 1.06 18.72
C TYR A 125 -4.45 0.43 18.80
N SER A 126 -4.34 -0.79 19.33
CA SER A 126 -3.09 -1.51 19.52
C SER A 126 -3.24 -2.99 19.16
N GLY A 127 -2.11 -3.66 18.97
CA GLY A 127 -2.04 -5.08 18.59
C GLY A 127 -1.73 -5.26 17.11
N THR A 128 -2.07 -6.44 16.58
CA THR A 128 -1.83 -6.81 15.18
C THR A 128 -3.13 -7.27 14.53
N LEU A 129 -3.20 -7.13 13.21
CA LEU A 129 -4.27 -7.64 12.37
C LEU A 129 -3.65 -8.32 11.15
N LYS A 130 -4.23 -9.46 10.76
CA LYS A 130 -3.91 -10.16 9.52
C LYS A 130 -4.68 -9.54 8.36
N LYS A 131 -4.18 -9.73 7.13
CA LYS A 131 -4.90 -9.36 5.91
C LYS A 131 -6.36 -9.85 5.96
N GLY A 132 -7.29 -8.98 5.57
CA GLY A 132 -8.72 -9.26 5.56
C GLY A 132 -9.39 -9.19 6.95
N GLN A 133 -8.64 -9.03 8.03
CA GLN A 133 -9.25 -8.80 9.34
C GLN A 133 -9.80 -7.39 9.45
N ARG A 134 -10.90 -7.25 10.18
CA ARG A 134 -11.57 -5.98 10.41
C ARG A 134 -10.69 -5.03 11.22
N ILE A 135 -10.49 -3.82 10.69
CA ILE A 135 -9.89 -2.69 11.41
C ILE A 135 -10.96 -1.97 12.22
N GLY A 136 -12.11 -1.70 11.60
CA GLY A 136 -13.15 -0.87 12.20
C GLY A 136 -14.24 -0.49 11.22
N ARG A 137 -14.82 0.70 11.40
CA ARG A 137 -15.86 1.25 10.54
C ARG A 137 -15.54 2.66 10.06
N MET A 138 -15.97 2.97 8.85
CA MET A 138 -15.92 4.31 8.29
C MET A 138 -16.82 5.25 9.09
N LEU A 139 -16.30 6.42 9.47
CA LEU A 139 -17.02 7.47 10.18
C LEU A 139 -18.01 8.19 9.26
N PRO A 140 -19.00 8.91 9.79
CA PRO A 140 -20.04 9.53 8.98
C PRO A 140 -19.56 10.81 8.27
N MET A 141 -18.84 10.64 7.15
CA MET A 141 -18.32 11.71 6.28
C MET A 141 -19.40 12.71 5.87
N GLN A 142 -20.57 12.21 5.46
CA GLN A 142 -21.65 13.04 4.93
C GLN A 142 -22.24 13.99 5.98
N ARG A 143 -22.03 13.73 7.28
CA ARG A 143 -22.45 14.65 8.35
C ARG A 143 -21.55 15.88 8.47
N VAL A 144 -20.30 15.77 8.03
CA VAL A 144 -19.31 16.84 8.11
C VAL A 144 -19.16 17.53 6.76
N TYR A 145 -19.18 16.76 5.68
CA TYR A 145 -19.07 17.24 4.30
C TYR A 145 -20.20 16.64 3.44
N PRO A 146 -21.42 17.22 3.47
CA PRO A 146 -22.51 16.76 2.62
C PRO A 146 -22.17 16.91 1.13
N GLY A 147 -22.42 15.86 0.34
CA GLY A 147 -22.31 15.90 -1.12
C GLY A 147 -20.93 15.55 -1.70
N ILE A 148 -19.92 15.27 -0.85
CA ILE A 148 -18.64 14.71 -1.33
C ILE A 148 -18.74 13.19 -1.48
N THR A 149 -17.80 12.57 -2.19
CA THR A 149 -17.68 11.10 -2.14
C THR A 149 -17.08 10.67 -0.81
N SER A 150 -17.79 9.83 -0.05
CA SER A 150 -17.26 9.27 1.19
C SER A 150 -16.05 8.37 0.92
N HIS A 151 -14.99 8.53 1.70
CA HIS A 151 -13.72 7.85 1.49
C HIS A 151 -12.93 7.67 2.80
N VAL A 152 -12.10 6.63 2.86
CA VAL A 152 -11.02 6.53 3.84
C VAL A 152 -9.80 7.25 3.27
N HIS A 153 -9.21 8.14 4.06
CA HIS A 153 -7.96 8.81 3.68
C HIS A 153 -6.75 8.03 4.18
N VAL A 154 -5.92 7.57 3.26
CA VAL A 154 -4.65 6.90 3.51
C VAL A 154 -3.52 7.89 3.39
N GLN A 155 -2.69 8.01 4.42
CA GLN A 155 -1.54 8.91 4.40
C GLN A 155 -0.28 8.20 4.90
N MET A 156 0.79 8.20 4.11
CA MET A 156 2.09 7.72 4.57
C MET A 156 2.60 8.57 5.75
N CYS A 157 3.31 7.95 6.70
CA CYS A 157 3.82 8.65 7.88
C CYS A 157 4.78 9.80 7.52
N ASP A 158 5.56 9.63 6.46
CA ASP A 158 6.48 10.63 5.89
C ASP A 158 5.81 11.59 4.89
N ARG A 159 4.51 11.42 4.64
CA ARG A 159 3.69 12.17 3.67
C ARG A 159 4.13 12.00 2.21
N SER A 160 4.86 10.93 1.89
CA SER A 160 5.08 10.50 0.50
C SER A 160 3.78 10.02 -0.16
N ASP A 161 3.77 9.94 -1.48
CA ASP A 161 2.61 9.47 -2.26
C ASP A 161 2.35 7.96 -2.01
N PRO A 162 1.19 7.58 -1.44
CA PRO A 162 0.86 6.18 -1.15
C PRO A 162 0.39 5.37 -2.39
N THR A 163 0.15 6.00 -3.54
CA THR A 163 -0.54 5.38 -4.71
C THR A 163 0.12 4.09 -5.20
N LYS A 164 1.44 3.94 -5.06
CA LYS A 164 2.15 2.72 -5.50
C LYS A 164 1.97 1.51 -4.58
N TYR A 165 1.29 1.67 -3.44
CA TYR A 165 1.15 0.63 -2.41
C TYR A 165 -0.29 0.12 -2.23
N PHE A 166 -1.29 0.83 -2.77
CA PHE A 166 -2.72 0.57 -2.56
C PHE A 166 -3.47 0.67 -3.88
#